data_AF-A9NGA6-F1
#
_entry.id   AF-A9NGA6-F1
#
_cell.length_a   1.000
_cell.length_b   1.000
_cell.length_c   1.000
_cell.angle_alpha   90.00
_cell.angle_beta   90.00
_cell.angle_gamma   90.00
#
_symmetry.space_group_name_H-M   'P 1'
#
loop_
_entity.id
_entity.type
_entity.pdbx_description
1 polymer ?
#
loop_
_entity_poly.entity_id
_entity_poly.type
_entity_poly.pdbx_seq_one_letter_code
_entity_poly.pdbx_strand_id
1 'polypeptide(L)'
;MKISIKYVLISFLTITIVLFLSGCSPKYSKETDPHKYLTFVLQEDQTYMVTGFSGDFIRNVIIPGEHDEHPVTKISDYAFINSPSIPFFGRNFLPIETLIIEEGITHIGKSAFKDNGIHEISLPESLLHVAMEAFMGNGTIVSLPSGLIHIGASAFSNTGLRGSIHIKNIYIEPWAFSGTKITDVIFEEGMTEIPEHLFYKTLELKSVEFPNSLLTIKEGAFRLTPKLTHIDFPINLESIGPSAFWDSGLEVLDFNHSVDIGEKAFYENSNLTTVRFNHPKITMNMYSFGLNQQLNNVEFNDLELIKPEAFIGSSLSGMSISRTNPNYKMIDNAVSKQDNDLNYLILAPSNLTELTLFHHIGSYAYAGRTIDTLHIPTNIQTIEPYAFSTSIISNLIIDAKIIKSNAFYYADLGETIEISSKLIEKLSFSNTSGFRILKLNEGVEHIEREAFVVNLELEKVYLPNSLKIIEMAAFLQCHNLKDVYYGLKEGTPADIYIGSFLIMKSNQLENNRIYAKIYEDFRIHVEPEMYDKIRIAWSRIPQDEFYIYEGSLTDHIVKNVS
;
A
#
# COMPACT_ATOMS: atom_id res chain seq x y z
N MET A 1 33.33 -21.18 -18.22
CA MET A 1 33.46 -20.01 -17.32
C MET A 1 33.38 -20.50 -15.85
N LYS A 2 34.48 -21.04 -15.33
CA LYS A 2 34.54 -21.64 -13.97
C LYS A 2 35.87 -21.30 -13.27
N ILE A 3 36.41 -20.13 -13.59
CA ILE A 3 37.61 -19.56 -12.99
C ILE A 3 37.29 -18.08 -12.76
N SER A 4 36.95 -17.69 -11.53
CA SER A 4 37.06 -16.32 -11.01
C SER A 4 36.60 -16.21 -9.54
N ILE A 5 35.63 -17.00 -9.08
CA ILE A 5 35.13 -16.87 -7.70
C ILE A 5 36.12 -17.41 -6.65
N LYS A 6 36.91 -18.44 -7.00
CA LYS A 6 37.89 -19.05 -6.07
C LYS A 6 39.08 -18.12 -5.76
N TYR A 7 39.48 -17.24 -6.67
CA TYR A 7 40.60 -16.32 -6.45
C TYR A 7 40.19 -15.07 -5.67
N VAL A 8 38.95 -14.59 -5.83
CA VAL A 8 38.39 -13.48 -5.04
C VAL A 8 38.13 -13.90 -3.58
N LEU A 9 37.66 -15.13 -3.35
CA LEU A 9 37.51 -15.67 -2.00
C LEU A 9 38.86 -15.99 -1.33
N ILE A 10 39.85 -16.48 -2.08
CA ILE A 10 41.19 -16.74 -1.53
C ILE A 10 41.93 -15.42 -1.23
N SER A 11 41.77 -14.35 -2.02
CA SER A 11 42.37 -13.04 -1.72
C SER A 11 41.71 -12.33 -0.53
N PHE A 12 40.39 -12.46 -0.37
CA PHE A 12 39.69 -11.95 0.83
C PHE A 12 40.09 -12.71 2.09
N LEU A 13 40.18 -14.04 2.01
CA LEU A 13 40.56 -14.87 3.14
C LEU A 13 42.04 -14.64 3.53
N THR A 14 42.95 -14.44 2.57
CA THR A 14 44.36 -14.13 2.87
C THR A 14 44.56 -12.72 3.43
N ILE A 15 43.81 -11.71 2.99
CA ILE A 15 43.89 -10.35 3.56
C ILE A 15 43.33 -10.32 4.99
N THR A 16 42.23 -11.04 5.24
CA THR A 16 41.63 -11.11 6.59
C THR A 16 42.53 -11.92 7.54
N ILE A 17 43.16 -12.99 7.04
CA ILE A 17 44.15 -13.76 7.80
C ILE A 17 45.45 -12.97 8.02
N VAL A 18 45.91 -12.13 7.10
CA VAL A 18 47.09 -11.25 7.30
C VAL A 18 46.80 -10.12 8.30
N LEU A 19 45.56 -9.61 8.35
CA LEU A 19 45.13 -8.63 9.37
C LEU A 19 44.97 -9.27 10.76
N PHE A 20 44.48 -10.51 10.85
CA PHE A 20 44.41 -11.25 12.12
C PHE A 20 45.78 -11.77 12.59
N LEU A 21 46.69 -12.16 11.68
CA LEU A 21 48.03 -12.67 12.01
C LEU A 21 49.07 -11.57 12.28
N SER A 22 48.79 -10.31 11.96
CA SER A 22 49.71 -9.19 12.24
C SER A 22 49.52 -8.52 13.60
N GLY A 23 48.50 -8.91 14.39
CA GLY A 23 48.26 -8.31 15.70
C GLY A 23 48.03 -6.79 15.67
N CYS A 24 47.82 -6.20 14.50
CA CYS A 24 47.54 -4.78 14.32
C CYS A 24 46.06 -4.53 14.58
N SER A 25 45.65 -4.54 15.84
CA SER A 25 44.49 -3.75 16.24
C SER A 25 44.75 -2.28 15.86
N PRO A 26 43.77 -1.53 15.32
CA PRO A 26 43.95 -0.10 15.11
C PRO A 26 44.45 0.53 16.42
N LYS A 27 45.59 1.23 16.36
CA LYS A 27 46.13 1.93 17.52
C LYS A 27 45.34 3.21 17.70
N TYR A 28 44.42 3.17 18.66
CA TYR A 28 43.68 4.36 19.08
C TYR A 28 44.62 5.41 19.64
N SER A 29 44.32 6.67 19.35
CA SER A 29 45.06 7.79 19.91
C SER A 29 44.88 7.82 21.43
N LYS A 30 45.93 8.21 22.15
CA LYS A 30 45.86 8.53 23.59
C LYS A 30 45.49 10.00 23.81
N GLU A 31 45.31 10.77 22.74
CA GLU A 31 44.93 12.17 22.84
C GLU A 31 43.52 12.27 23.42
N THR A 32 43.38 13.14 24.42
CA THR A 32 42.13 13.37 25.15
C THR A 32 41.81 14.85 25.28
N ASP A 33 42.74 15.73 24.90
CA ASP A 33 42.54 17.17 24.91
C ASP A 33 41.72 17.62 23.69
N PRO A 34 40.47 18.09 23.88
CA PRO A 34 39.60 18.49 22.79
C PRO A 34 40.18 19.62 21.93
N HIS A 35 41.00 20.49 22.50
CA HIS A 35 41.56 21.64 21.79
C HIS A 35 42.61 21.26 20.74
N LYS A 36 43.06 20.01 20.72
CA LYS A 36 44.04 19.53 19.72
C LYS A 36 43.42 18.89 18.48
N TYR A 37 42.20 18.37 18.61
CA TYR A 37 41.55 17.61 17.53
C TYR A 37 40.26 18.26 17.02
N LEU A 38 39.78 19.33 17.68
CA LEU A 38 38.67 20.16 17.21
C LEU A 38 39.19 21.46 16.60
N THR A 39 38.49 21.92 15.56
CA THR A 39 38.69 23.24 14.96
C THR A 39 37.64 24.20 15.51
N PHE A 40 38.08 25.37 15.98
CA PHE A 40 37.21 26.41 16.54
C PHE A 40 37.28 27.68 15.70
N VAL A 41 36.13 28.37 15.57
CA VAL A 41 36.02 29.67 14.90
C VAL A 41 35.28 30.65 15.81
N LEU A 42 35.95 31.74 16.19
CA LEU A 42 35.36 32.83 16.97
C LEU A 42 34.27 33.53 16.14
N GLN A 43 33.09 33.68 16.71
CA GLN A 43 31.93 34.33 16.12
C GLN A 43 31.88 35.82 16.50
N GLU A 44 31.05 36.60 15.80
CA GLU A 44 30.87 38.04 16.07
C GLU A 44 30.38 38.33 17.50
N ASP A 45 29.62 37.40 18.08
CA ASP A 45 29.06 37.48 19.45
C ASP A 45 30.05 37.11 20.57
N GLN A 46 31.35 36.97 20.24
CA GLN A 46 32.42 36.58 21.17
C GLN A 46 32.26 35.15 21.73
N THR A 47 31.56 34.27 21.01
CA THR A 47 31.51 32.84 21.33
C THR A 47 32.20 32.01 20.25
N TYR A 48 32.62 30.79 20.59
CA TYR A 48 33.24 29.86 19.65
C TYR A 48 32.23 28.89 19.04
N MET A 49 32.46 28.57 17.76
CA MET A 49 31.79 27.48 17.04
C MET A 49 32.80 26.39 16.70
N VAL A 50 32.46 25.13 16.97
CA VAL A 50 33.23 23.97 16.48
C VAL A 50 32.91 23.75 15.01
N THR A 51 33.92 23.78 14.15
CA THR A 51 33.75 23.68 12.68
C THR A 51 34.36 22.46 12.03
N GLY A 52 35.12 21.67 12.80
CA GLY A 52 35.82 20.52 12.26
C GLY A 52 36.35 19.59 13.33
N PHE A 53 36.59 18.34 12.93
CA PHE A 53 37.22 17.31 13.71
C PHE A 53 38.33 16.64 12.88
N SER A 54 39.53 16.54 13.46
CA SER A 54 40.72 15.94 12.84
C SER A 54 41.29 14.77 13.65
N GLY A 55 40.53 14.27 14.62
CA GLY A 55 40.97 13.20 15.52
C GLY A 55 41.01 11.83 14.88
N ASP A 56 42.14 11.49 14.26
CA ASP A 56 42.39 10.12 13.81
C ASP A 56 42.42 9.15 15.01
N PHE A 57 41.45 8.22 15.07
CA PHE A 57 41.37 7.16 16.07
C PHE A 57 41.12 7.61 17.53
N ILE A 58 40.35 8.69 17.73
CA ILE A 58 39.85 9.09 19.06
C ILE A 58 38.49 8.43 19.34
N ARG A 59 38.41 7.66 20.44
CA ARG A 59 37.19 6.95 20.86
C ARG A 59 36.22 7.83 21.66
N ASN A 60 36.75 8.67 22.53
CA ASN A 60 35.96 9.47 23.46
C ASN A 60 36.13 10.93 23.07
N VAL A 61 35.11 11.51 22.45
CA VAL A 61 35.11 12.89 22.01
C VAL A 61 34.34 13.73 23.03
N ILE A 62 35.01 14.73 23.58
CA ILE A 62 34.38 15.79 24.36
C ILE A 62 34.34 17.05 23.50
N ILE A 63 33.18 17.70 23.42
CA ILE A 63 33.03 19.04 22.87
C ILE A 63 32.92 20.01 24.05
N PRO A 64 33.97 20.81 24.31
CA PRO A 64 34.07 21.58 25.53
C PRO A 64 33.13 22.78 25.51
N GLY A 65 32.64 23.19 26.69
CA GLY A 65 31.78 24.37 26.85
C GLY A 65 32.53 25.71 26.75
N GLU A 66 33.87 25.67 26.74
CA GLU A 66 34.75 26.84 26.71
C GLU A 66 35.98 26.55 25.84
N HIS A 67 36.50 27.58 25.16
CA HIS A 67 37.79 27.57 24.48
C HIS A 67 38.41 28.96 24.58
N ASP A 68 39.69 29.04 24.95
CA ASP A 68 40.42 30.31 25.13
C ASP A 68 39.67 31.35 25.98
N GLU A 69 39.14 30.95 27.14
CA GLU A 69 38.37 31.81 28.07
C GLU A 69 37.02 32.33 27.52
N HIS A 70 36.56 31.83 26.37
CA HIS A 70 35.28 32.21 25.77
C HIS A 70 34.34 30.99 25.64
N PRO A 71 33.01 31.18 25.80
CA PRO A 71 32.05 30.08 25.66
C PRO A 71 32.04 29.47 24.26
N VAL A 72 31.91 28.15 24.17
CA VAL A 72 31.60 27.43 22.93
C VAL A 72 30.10 27.20 22.90
N THR A 73 29.42 27.75 21.89
CA THR A 73 27.94 27.74 21.86
C THR A 73 27.34 26.97 20.71
N LYS A 74 28.14 26.67 19.66
CA LYS A 74 27.63 26.08 18.40
C LYS A 74 28.55 25.00 17.86
N ILE A 75 27.93 24.05 17.17
CA ILE A 75 28.61 23.08 16.31
C ILE A 75 28.11 23.32 14.89
N SER A 76 29.03 23.54 13.94
CA SER A 76 28.66 23.88 12.58
C SER A 76 28.03 22.71 11.85
N ASP A 77 27.39 23.03 10.72
CA ASP A 77 27.00 22.03 9.74
C ASP A 77 28.21 21.19 9.34
N TYR A 78 27.98 19.88 9.22
CA TYR A 78 28.95 18.89 8.77
C TYR A 78 30.28 18.80 9.56
N ALA A 79 30.36 19.36 10.77
CA ALA A 79 31.61 19.47 11.53
C ALA A 79 32.36 18.14 11.74
N PHE A 80 31.64 17.02 11.84
CA PHE A 80 32.20 15.67 12.00
C PHE A 80 31.87 14.75 10.82
N ILE A 81 31.54 15.26 9.64
CA ILE A 81 31.41 14.39 8.46
C ILE A 81 32.81 14.00 7.97
N ASN A 82 33.05 12.69 7.89
CA ASN A 82 34.23 12.16 7.27
C ASN A 82 34.19 12.42 5.74
N SER A 83 34.99 13.36 5.25
CA SER A 83 35.26 13.45 3.82
C SER A 83 36.15 12.28 3.41
N PRO A 84 35.76 11.47 2.40
CA PRO A 84 36.54 10.30 2.01
C PRO A 84 37.95 10.72 1.57
N SER A 85 38.95 10.43 2.39
CA SER A 85 40.35 10.69 2.03
C SER A 85 40.86 9.70 0.98
N ILE A 86 40.12 8.61 0.69
CA ILE A 86 40.53 7.54 -0.21
C ILE A 86 39.32 7.04 -1.03
N PRO A 87 39.25 7.26 -2.36
CA PRO A 87 38.07 6.98 -3.19
C PRO A 87 37.68 5.50 -3.39
N PHE A 88 38.31 4.55 -2.68
CA PHE A 88 38.22 3.11 -3.02
C PHE A 88 37.83 2.20 -1.85
N PHE A 89 37.75 2.69 -0.62
CA PHE A 89 37.20 1.96 0.52
C PHE A 89 35.88 2.62 0.93
N GLY A 90 34.83 1.81 1.15
CA GLY A 90 33.51 2.28 1.57
C GLY A 90 33.57 3.14 2.85
N ARG A 91 32.47 3.85 3.17
CA ARG A 91 32.36 4.80 4.29
C ARG A 91 33.23 4.39 5.49
N ASN A 92 34.26 5.17 5.79
CA ASN A 92 35.02 5.02 7.02
C ASN A 92 34.19 5.67 8.14
N PHE A 93 33.58 4.86 9.01
CA PHE A 93 33.01 5.37 10.26
C PHE A 93 34.12 6.05 11.05
N LEU A 94 33.86 7.25 11.60
CA LEU A 94 34.77 7.81 12.59
C LEU A 94 34.80 6.84 13.78
N PRO A 95 35.97 6.52 14.34
CA PRO A 95 36.11 5.55 15.43
C PRO A 95 35.65 6.12 16.80
N ILE A 96 34.60 6.93 16.81
CA ILE A 96 34.02 7.56 18.00
C ILE A 96 33.08 6.55 18.66
N GLU A 97 33.37 6.17 19.89
CA GLU A 97 32.50 5.34 20.72
C GLU A 97 31.60 6.22 21.60
N THR A 98 32.15 7.24 22.27
CA THR A 98 31.37 8.13 23.14
C THR A 98 31.53 9.59 22.73
N LEU A 99 30.43 10.32 22.68
CA LEU A 99 30.39 11.77 22.47
C LEU A 99 29.76 12.45 23.69
N ILE A 100 30.50 13.36 24.32
CA ILE A 100 30.00 14.24 25.38
C ILE A 100 29.98 15.65 24.83
N ILE A 101 28.80 16.27 24.83
CA ILE A 101 28.64 17.69 24.50
C ILE A 101 28.39 18.41 25.83
N GLU A 102 29.30 19.30 26.23
CA GLU A 102 29.23 20.00 27.52
C GLU A 102 28.17 21.11 27.56
N GLU A 103 27.87 21.59 28.77
CA GLU A 103 26.97 22.73 28.97
C GLU A 103 27.51 24.01 28.29
N GLY A 104 26.59 24.85 27.82
CA GLY A 104 26.90 26.08 27.07
C GLY A 104 26.68 25.93 25.56
N ILE A 105 26.76 24.71 25.02
CA ILE A 105 26.39 24.44 23.63
C ILE A 105 24.87 24.52 23.48
N THR A 106 24.40 25.40 22.59
CA THR A 106 22.98 25.70 22.36
C THR A 106 22.49 25.25 20.98
N HIS A 107 23.38 25.06 20.01
CA HIS A 107 23.01 24.70 18.63
C HIS A 107 23.91 23.63 18.02
N ILE A 108 23.29 22.68 17.32
CA ILE A 108 23.97 21.65 16.53
C ILE A 108 23.52 21.74 15.08
N GLY A 109 24.49 21.96 14.19
CA GLY A 109 24.29 22.17 12.77
C GLY A 109 23.86 20.93 11.99
N LYS A 110 23.45 21.18 10.75
CA LYS A 110 22.95 20.17 9.82
C LYS A 110 23.97 19.06 9.62
N SER A 111 23.51 17.82 9.75
CA SER A 111 24.31 16.60 9.56
C SER A 111 25.65 16.60 10.33
N ALA A 112 25.77 17.37 11.43
CA ALA A 112 27.03 17.57 12.14
C ALA A 112 27.71 16.26 12.52
N PHE A 113 26.93 15.24 12.91
CA PHE A 113 27.41 13.92 13.33
C PHE A 113 26.86 12.77 12.48
N LYS A 114 26.23 13.02 11.33
CA LYS A 114 25.52 12.01 10.54
C LYS A 114 26.38 10.78 10.22
N ASP A 115 25.82 9.58 10.42
CA ASP A 115 26.37 8.27 10.05
C ASP A 115 27.80 8.02 10.60
N ASN A 116 28.12 8.54 11.79
CA ASN A 116 29.45 8.38 12.40
C ASN A 116 29.63 7.11 13.23
N GLY A 117 28.55 6.37 13.52
CA GLY A 117 28.62 5.13 14.30
C GLY A 117 28.86 5.33 15.79
N ILE A 118 28.60 6.55 16.32
CA ILE A 118 28.82 6.90 17.73
C ILE A 118 27.96 6.01 18.62
N HIS A 119 28.51 5.27 19.59
CA HIS A 119 27.71 4.35 20.41
C HIS A 119 26.89 5.03 21.51
N GLU A 120 27.43 6.07 22.14
CA GLU A 120 26.79 6.78 23.25
C GLU A 120 26.97 8.29 23.10
N ILE A 121 25.87 9.04 23.23
CA ILE A 121 25.84 10.50 23.11
C ILE A 121 25.19 11.08 24.37
N SER A 122 25.92 12.00 25.03
CA SER A 122 25.40 12.84 26.11
C SER A 122 25.15 14.25 25.59
N LEU A 123 23.89 14.69 25.68
CA LEU A 123 23.45 16.04 25.26
C LEU A 123 23.34 16.95 26.50
N PRO A 124 23.69 18.25 26.40
CA PRO A 124 23.61 19.18 27.51
C PRO A 124 22.20 19.76 27.66
N GLU A 125 21.83 20.19 28.87
CA GLU A 125 20.54 20.84 29.13
C GLU A 125 20.44 22.24 28.50
N SER A 126 21.58 22.87 28.22
CA SER A 126 21.63 24.13 27.45
C SER A 126 21.24 24.00 25.98
N LEU A 127 21.08 22.79 25.44
CA LEU A 127 20.81 22.57 24.02
C LEU A 127 19.40 23.04 23.64
N LEU A 128 19.33 23.95 22.67
CA LEU A 128 18.07 24.57 22.20
C LEU A 128 17.67 24.06 20.81
N HIS A 129 18.65 23.86 19.92
CA HIS A 129 18.41 23.54 18.50
C HIS A 129 19.23 22.35 18.02
N VAL A 130 18.55 21.38 17.39
CA VAL A 130 19.17 20.27 16.68
C VAL A 130 18.71 20.31 15.23
N ALA A 131 19.61 20.63 14.30
CA ALA A 131 19.25 20.79 12.89
C ALA A 131 19.06 19.45 12.16
N MET A 132 18.63 19.55 10.90
CA MET A 132 18.34 18.41 10.02
C MET A 132 19.48 17.38 10.00
N GLU A 133 19.12 16.10 10.21
CA GLU A 133 20.02 14.94 10.20
C GLU A 133 21.21 15.00 11.19
N ALA A 134 21.22 15.92 12.16
CA ALA A 134 22.39 16.18 13.01
C ALA A 134 22.99 14.91 13.63
N PHE A 135 22.16 13.99 14.11
CA PHE A 135 22.58 12.72 14.72
C PHE A 135 22.15 11.48 13.94
N MET A 136 21.62 11.62 12.73
CA MET A 136 21.07 10.50 11.96
C MET A 136 22.08 9.34 11.85
N GLY A 137 21.62 8.11 12.09
CA GLY A 137 22.41 6.89 11.93
C GLY A 137 23.47 6.62 13.01
N ASN A 138 23.44 7.35 14.12
CA ASN A 138 24.31 7.07 15.28
C ASN A 138 23.67 6.10 16.28
N GLY A 139 24.40 5.76 17.33
CA GLY A 139 24.00 4.90 18.43
C GLY A 139 23.15 5.60 19.48
N THR A 140 23.27 5.17 20.74
CA THR A 140 22.37 5.54 21.82
C THR A 140 22.47 7.02 22.19
N ILE A 141 21.31 7.68 22.25
CA ILE A 141 21.12 8.93 22.98
C ILE A 141 20.31 8.60 24.24
N VAL A 142 20.78 9.05 25.41
CA VAL A 142 20.21 8.65 26.70
C VAL A 142 18.91 9.39 27.01
N SER A 143 18.85 10.69 26.72
CA SER A 143 17.67 11.54 26.94
C SER A 143 17.69 12.74 26.01
N LEU A 144 16.50 13.31 25.74
CA LEU A 144 16.37 14.60 25.07
C LEU A 144 16.46 15.72 26.11
N PRO A 145 17.26 16.78 25.89
CA PRO A 145 17.34 17.94 26.78
C PRO A 145 15.99 18.63 26.95
N SER A 146 15.74 19.14 28.16
CA SER A 146 14.47 19.79 28.48
C SER A 146 14.31 21.17 27.84
N GLY A 147 15.42 21.83 27.49
CA GLY A 147 15.44 23.18 26.89
C GLY A 147 15.21 23.23 25.37
N LEU A 148 15.08 22.08 24.68
CA LEU A 148 14.92 22.05 23.22
C LEU A 148 13.70 22.87 22.78
N ILE A 149 13.89 23.69 21.74
CA ILE A 149 12.82 24.44 21.07
C ILE A 149 12.68 24.09 19.59
N HIS A 150 13.65 23.37 19.02
CA HIS A 150 13.63 22.92 17.63
C HIS A 150 14.36 21.59 17.42
N ILE A 151 13.70 20.69 16.68
CA ILE A 151 14.26 19.43 16.18
C ILE A 151 14.01 19.37 14.67
N GLY A 152 15.09 19.42 13.90
CA GLY A 152 15.07 19.41 12.44
C GLY A 152 14.77 18.04 11.84
N ALA A 153 14.49 18.02 10.53
CA ALA A 153 14.07 16.81 9.85
C ALA A 153 15.08 15.67 10.02
N SER A 154 14.61 14.46 10.32
CA SER A 154 15.48 13.29 10.54
C SER A 154 16.59 13.47 11.60
N ALA A 155 16.55 14.48 12.47
CA ALA A 155 17.62 14.81 13.40
C ALA A 155 18.12 13.61 14.22
N PHE A 156 17.20 12.76 14.68
CA PHE A 156 17.48 11.55 15.46
C PHE A 156 17.09 10.26 14.71
N SER A 157 16.94 10.33 13.39
CA SER A 157 16.53 9.18 12.58
C SER A 157 17.55 8.05 12.63
N ASN A 158 17.08 6.82 12.81
CA ASN A 158 17.88 5.60 12.99
C ASN A 158 18.93 5.72 14.11
N THR A 159 18.60 6.45 15.18
CA THR A 159 19.44 6.49 16.39
C THR A 159 19.05 5.42 17.40
N GLY A 160 19.93 5.16 18.37
CA GLY A 160 19.64 4.32 19.54
C GLY A 160 18.85 5.02 20.66
N LEU A 161 18.23 6.19 20.39
CA LEU A 161 17.33 6.87 21.33
C LEU A 161 16.24 5.90 21.80
N ARG A 162 16.12 5.70 23.10
CA ARG A 162 15.32 4.62 23.70
C ARG A 162 14.64 5.04 25.00
N GLY A 163 13.69 4.22 25.43
CA GLY A 163 12.92 4.45 26.65
C GLY A 163 11.72 5.37 26.40
N SER A 164 11.20 5.93 27.49
CA SER A 164 10.08 6.87 27.45
C SER A 164 10.57 8.29 27.18
N ILE A 165 9.90 9.00 26.26
CA ILE A 165 10.20 10.40 25.97
C ILE A 165 8.96 11.29 26.10
N HIS A 166 9.20 12.54 26.52
CA HIS A 166 8.19 13.59 26.54
C HIS A 166 8.39 14.51 25.34
N ILE A 167 7.37 14.61 24.48
CA ILE A 167 7.36 15.48 23.31
C ILE A 167 6.68 16.79 23.68
N LYS A 168 7.48 17.84 23.79
CA LYS A 168 7.02 19.19 24.09
C LYS A 168 6.36 19.84 22.89
N ASN A 169 5.54 20.87 23.14
CA ASN A 169 5.02 21.77 22.10
C ASN A 169 6.12 22.68 21.54
N ILE A 170 7.00 22.10 20.74
CA ILE A 170 8.14 22.74 20.09
C ILE A 170 8.12 22.45 18.59
N TYR A 171 8.94 23.14 17.81
CA TYR A 171 8.98 22.91 16.37
C TYR A 171 9.73 21.61 16.08
N ILE A 172 9.01 20.56 15.63
CA ILE A 172 9.56 19.26 15.26
C ILE A 172 9.25 19.00 13.79
N GLU A 173 10.29 18.74 13.02
CA GLU A 173 10.17 18.50 11.59
C GLU A 173 9.99 17.00 11.27
N PRO A 174 9.55 16.66 10.03
CA PRO A 174 9.30 15.29 9.61
C PRO A 174 10.46 14.32 9.87
N TRP A 175 10.12 13.05 10.14
CA TRP A 175 11.05 11.94 10.33
C TRP A 175 12.01 12.06 11.54
N ALA A 176 11.85 13.06 12.41
CA ALA A 176 12.81 13.35 13.48
C ALA A 176 13.19 12.14 14.34
N PHE A 177 12.25 11.25 14.66
CA PHE A 177 12.47 10.05 15.48
C PHE A 177 12.26 8.73 14.73
N SER A 178 12.27 8.76 13.39
CA SER A 178 12.10 7.56 12.56
C SER A 178 13.17 6.51 12.89
N GLY A 179 12.79 5.25 13.02
CA GLY A 179 13.75 4.14 13.21
C GLY A 179 14.46 4.12 14.57
N THR A 180 14.00 4.92 15.54
CA THR A 180 14.54 4.92 16.90
C THR A 180 14.11 3.69 17.71
N LYS A 181 14.59 3.59 18.94
CA LYS A 181 14.30 2.51 19.90
C LYS A 181 13.41 2.99 21.06
N ILE A 182 12.68 4.09 20.85
CA ILE A 182 11.72 4.65 21.82
C ILE A 182 10.67 3.59 22.12
N THR A 183 10.31 3.46 23.40
CA THR A 183 9.29 2.51 23.85
C THR A 183 7.97 3.18 24.18
N ASP A 184 8.00 4.42 24.67
CA ASP A 184 6.82 5.12 25.15
C ASP A 184 6.94 6.61 24.80
N VAL A 185 5.83 7.21 24.35
CA VAL A 185 5.79 8.64 23.98
C VAL A 185 4.67 9.31 24.74
N ILE A 186 4.99 10.41 25.42
CA ILE A 186 4.01 11.27 26.08
C ILE A 186 4.08 12.64 25.39
N PHE A 187 3.01 13.04 24.72
CA PHE A 187 2.91 14.35 24.12
C PHE A 187 2.35 15.36 25.13
N GLU A 188 3.03 16.49 25.31
CA GLU A 188 2.59 17.53 26.24
C GLU A 188 1.42 18.36 25.67
N GLU A 189 0.61 18.91 26.57
CA GLU A 189 -0.49 19.79 26.23
C GLU A 189 -0.03 21.02 25.42
N GLY A 190 -0.86 21.44 24.48
CA GLY A 190 -0.58 22.51 23.53
C GLY A 190 -0.05 22.01 22.17
N MET A 191 0.39 20.75 22.06
CA MET A 191 0.69 20.15 20.77
C MET A 191 -0.61 19.93 19.98
N THR A 192 -0.71 20.53 18.81
CA THR A 192 -1.91 20.43 17.94
C THR A 192 -1.73 19.48 16.77
N GLU A 193 -0.49 19.13 16.42
CA GLU A 193 -0.17 18.34 15.25
C GLU A 193 1.00 17.39 15.52
N ILE A 194 0.89 16.15 15.05
CA ILE A 194 2.01 15.21 14.96
C ILE A 194 2.57 15.22 13.54
N PRO A 195 3.86 15.58 13.34
CA PRO A 195 4.51 15.65 12.03
C PRO A 195 4.52 14.35 11.22
N GLU A 196 4.72 14.50 9.92
CA GLU A 196 4.85 13.38 8.98
C GLU A 196 5.98 12.44 9.39
N HIS A 197 5.67 11.14 9.39
CA HIS A 197 6.63 10.07 9.64
C HIS A 197 7.43 10.20 10.94
N LEU A 198 6.93 10.94 11.92
CA LEU A 198 7.68 11.27 13.14
C LEU A 198 8.30 10.03 13.81
N PHE A 199 7.51 8.96 13.93
CA PHE A 199 7.90 7.67 14.52
C PHE A 199 7.87 6.53 13.50
N TYR A 200 8.04 6.81 12.21
CA TYR A 200 8.10 5.76 11.18
C TYR A 200 9.14 4.69 11.52
N LYS A 201 8.78 3.41 11.43
CA LYS A 201 9.66 2.28 11.77
C LYS A 201 10.23 2.32 13.20
N THR A 202 9.54 2.93 14.17
CA THR A 202 9.93 2.85 15.59
C THR A 202 9.49 1.51 16.16
N LEU A 203 10.25 0.46 15.86
CA LEU A 203 9.85 -0.94 16.06
C LEU A 203 9.64 -1.33 17.54
N GLU A 204 10.14 -0.52 18.47
CA GLU A 204 10.05 -0.75 19.91
C GLU A 204 8.92 0.02 20.59
N LEU A 205 8.20 0.89 19.87
CA LEU A 205 7.14 1.73 20.41
C LEU A 205 5.96 0.86 20.86
N LYS A 206 5.57 0.98 22.14
CA LYS A 206 4.51 0.21 22.79
C LYS A 206 3.33 1.07 23.21
N SER A 207 3.59 2.31 23.63
CA SER A 207 2.55 3.20 24.13
C SER A 207 2.73 4.63 23.63
N VAL A 208 1.60 5.30 23.41
CA VAL A 208 1.53 6.71 23.03
C VAL A 208 0.41 7.35 23.84
N GLU A 209 0.72 8.41 24.57
CA GLU A 209 -0.24 9.27 25.25
C GLU A 209 -0.39 10.58 24.47
N PHE A 210 -1.58 10.82 23.94
CA PHE A 210 -1.90 12.06 23.23
C PHE A 210 -2.45 13.13 24.17
N PRO A 211 -2.18 14.43 23.92
CA PRO A 211 -2.77 15.52 24.66
C PRO A 211 -4.19 15.81 24.14
N ASN A 212 -5.01 16.46 24.95
CA ASN A 212 -6.36 16.84 24.51
C ASN A 212 -6.35 17.94 23.45
N SER A 213 -5.25 18.68 23.32
CA SER A 213 -5.06 19.72 22.30
C SER A 213 -4.78 19.18 20.90
N LEU A 214 -4.53 17.88 20.73
CA LEU A 214 -4.16 17.30 19.44
C LEU A 214 -5.34 17.29 18.47
N LEU A 215 -5.13 17.89 17.29
CA LEU A 215 -6.12 17.99 16.22
C LEU A 215 -5.77 17.09 15.03
N THR A 216 -4.48 16.90 14.75
CA THR A 216 -4.03 16.24 13.51
C THR A 216 -2.88 15.28 13.74
N ILE A 217 -3.01 14.06 13.21
CA ILE A 217 -1.90 13.12 13.03
C ILE A 217 -1.55 13.09 11.55
N LYS A 218 -0.33 13.49 11.15
CA LYS A 218 0.04 13.55 9.72
C LYS A 218 0.42 12.20 9.13
N GLU A 219 0.69 12.22 7.82
CA GLU A 219 1.02 11.06 7.01
C GLU A 219 2.11 10.19 7.65
N GLY A 220 1.81 8.89 7.76
CA GLY A 220 2.75 7.87 8.22
C GLY A 220 3.38 8.08 9.59
N ALA A 221 2.83 8.94 10.45
CA ALA A 221 3.42 9.32 11.74
C ALA A 221 3.84 8.13 12.62
N PHE A 222 3.04 7.05 12.63
CA PHE A 222 3.26 5.81 13.37
C PHE A 222 3.33 4.58 12.46
N ARG A 223 3.62 4.76 11.17
CA ARG A 223 3.70 3.65 10.22
C ARG A 223 4.84 2.69 10.58
N LEU A 224 4.58 1.39 10.45
CA LEU A 224 5.52 0.31 10.79
C LEU A 224 5.92 0.31 12.27
N THR A 225 4.93 0.42 13.17
CA THR A 225 5.10 0.34 14.63
C THR A 225 4.44 -0.92 15.21
N PRO A 226 4.99 -2.13 14.94
CA PRO A 226 4.31 -3.40 15.21
C PRO A 226 4.09 -3.74 16.69
N LYS A 227 4.70 -2.98 17.62
CA LYS A 227 4.52 -3.16 19.07
C LYS A 227 3.49 -2.20 19.69
N LEU A 228 3.00 -1.21 18.93
CA LEU A 228 1.94 -0.31 19.37
C LEU A 228 0.60 -1.01 19.19
N THR A 229 0.11 -1.63 20.26
CA THR A 229 -1.07 -2.51 20.23
C THR A 229 -2.38 -1.80 20.57
N HIS A 230 -2.29 -0.69 21.30
CA HIS A 230 -3.44 0.06 21.79
C HIS A 230 -3.20 1.55 21.58
N ILE A 231 -4.26 2.28 21.27
CA ILE A 231 -4.23 3.73 21.11
C ILE A 231 -5.57 4.34 21.49
N ASP A 232 -5.52 5.40 22.29
CA ASP A 232 -6.70 6.18 22.68
C ASP A 232 -6.65 7.53 21.95
N PHE A 233 -7.59 7.75 21.03
CA PHE A 233 -7.66 9.02 20.31
C PHE A 233 -8.31 10.13 21.17
N PRO A 234 -7.72 11.34 21.24
CA PRO A 234 -8.25 12.42 22.06
C PRO A 234 -9.53 13.00 21.44
N ILE A 235 -10.40 13.57 22.29
CA ILE A 235 -11.75 14.00 21.90
C ILE A 235 -11.80 15.08 20.80
N ASN A 236 -10.74 15.88 20.68
CA ASN A 236 -10.65 16.97 19.71
C ASN A 236 -9.91 16.57 18.43
N LEU A 237 -9.52 15.31 18.26
CA LEU A 237 -8.82 14.87 17.06
C LEU A 237 -9.74 15.01 15.85
N GLU A 238 -9.32 15.84 14.90
CA GLU A 238 -10.08 16.14 13.69
C GLU A 238 -9.68 15.23 12.53
N SER A 239 -8.39 14.88 12.42
CA SER A 239 -7.89 14.11 11.28
C SER A 239 -6.74 13.14 11.59
N ILE A 240 -6.79 12.00 10.91
CA ILE A 240 -5.73 10.99 10.85
C ILE A 240 -5.26 10.90 9.41
N GLY A 241 -4.01 11.27 9.16
CA GLY A 241 -3.44 11.40 7.83
C GLY A 241 -3.25 10.06 7.10
N PRO A 242 -2.93 10.12 5.80
CA PRO A 242 -2.70 8.93 5.01
C PRO A 242 -1.65 8.00 5.63
N SER A 243 -1.91 6.70 5.63
CA SER A 243 -0.96 5.69 6.14
C SER A 243 -0.47 5.88 7.59
N ALA A 244 -1.10 6.73 8.41
CA ALA A 244 -0.59 7.15 9.72
C ALA A 244 -0.22 5.97 10.63
N PHE A 245 -1.00 4.88 10.58
CA PHE A 245 -0.82 3.64 11.32
C PHE A 245 -0.75 2.41 10.39
N TRP A 246 -0.27 2.55 9.15
CA TRP A 246 -0.05 1.39 8.27
C TRP A 246 0.91 0.40 8.94
N ASP A 247 0.49 -0.86 9.07
CA ASP A 247 1.28 -1.99 9.58
C ASP A 247 1.82 -1.68 10.99
N SER A 248 0.88 -1.26 11.83
CA SER A 248 1.09 -1.12 13.27
C SER A 248 0.56 -2.36 13.99
N GLY A 249 0.88 -2.47 15.28
CA GLY A 249 0.47 -3.60 16.11
C GLY A 249 -0.97 -3.58 16.59
N LEU A 250 -1.80 -2.64 16.11
CA LEU A 250 -3.09 -2.27 16.71
C LEU A 250 -4.06 -3.45 16.73
N GLU A 251 -4.71 -3.68 17.87
CA GLU A 251 -5.62 -4.82 18.09
C GLU A 251 -7.11 -4.43 18.06
N VAL A 252 -7.43 -3.28 18.64
CA VAL A 252 -8.79 -2.74 18.77
C VAL A 252 -8.76 -1.23 18.54
N LEU A 253 -9.74 -0.70 17.82
CA LEU A 253 -9.91 0.74 17.59
C LEU A 253 -11.33 1.19 17.90
N ASP A 254 -11.45 2.24 18.70
CA ASP A 254 -12.71 2.87 19.06
C ASP A 254 -12.72 4.33 18.61
N PHE A 255 -13.64 4.68 17.72
CA PHE A 255 -13.84 6.04 17.23
C PHE A 255 -15.11 6.63 17.87
N ASN A 256 -14.91 7.43 18.92
CA ASN A 256 -15.98 7.99 19.75
C ASN A 256 -16.33 9.46 19.42
N HIS A 257 -15.68 10.05 18.43
CA HIS A 257 -15.86 11.44 18.02
C HIS A 257 -15.79 11.58 16.49
N SER A 258 -16.11 12.77 16.01
CA SER A 258 -15.98 13.10 14.59
C SER A 258 -14.51 13.14 14.21
N VAL A 259 -14.11 12.34 13.22
CA VAL A 259 -12.73 12.29 12.73
C VAL A 259 -12.72 11.94 11.25
N ASP A 260 -11.81 12.55 10.47
CA ASP A 260 -11.50 12.15 9.11
C ASP A 260 -10.32 11.18 9.08
N ILE A 261 -10.55 9.99 8.54
CA ILE A 261 -9.58 8.90 8.48
C ILE A 261 -9.04 8.81 7.06
N GLY A 262 -7.77 9.17 6.89
CA GLY A 262 -7.05 9.23 5.62
C GLY A 262 -6.88 7.90 4.91
N GLU A 263 -6.48 7.97 3.63
CA GLU A 263 -6.22 6.79 2.80
C GLU A 263 -5.20 5.88 3.48
N LYS A 264 -5.51 4.57 3.59
CA LYS A 264 -4.62 3.56 4.19
C LYS A 264 -4.21 3.83 5.66
N ALA A 265 -4.89 4.72 6.38
CA ALA A 265 -4.51 5.10 7.75
C ALA A 265 -4.27 3.88 8.67
N PHE A 266 -5.09 2.84 8.58
CA PHE A 266 -4.96 1.58 9.33
C PHE A 266 -4.84 0.36 8.40
N TYR A 267 -4.13 0.52 7.27
CA TYR A 267 -3.90 -0.56 6.32
C TYR A 267 -2.92 -1.62 6.86
N GLU A 268 -3.17 -2.91 6.59
CA GLU A 268 -2.30 -4.02 6.96
C GLU A 268 -1.97 -4.13 8.48
N ASN A 269 -2.87 -3.71 9.36
CA ASN A 269 -2.75 -4.00 10.80
C ASN A 269 -3.13 -5.48 11.03
N SER A 270 -2.13 -6.35 10.94
CA SER A 270 -2.30 -7.80 10.96
C SER A 270 -2.91 -8.37 12.25
N ASN A 271 -2.90 -7.62 13.36
CA ASN A 271 -3.51 -7.99 14.64
C ASN A 271 -4.86 -7.30 14.90
N LEU A 272 -5.31 -6.41 14.01
CA LEU A 272 -6.54 -5.64 14.23
C LEU A 272 -7.74 -6.58 14.12
N THR A 273 -8.42 -6.80 15.24
CA THR A 273 -9.57 -7.70 15.32
C THR A 273 -10.90 -6.97 15.33
N THR A 274 -10.93 -5.76 15.89
CA THR A 274 -12.16 -5.00 16.13
C THR A 274 -12.01 -3.52 15.81
N VAL A 275 -13.01 -2.97 15.12
CA VAL A 275 -13.16 -1.52 14.93
C VAL A 275 -14.59 -1.10 15.28
N ARG A 276 -14.75 -0.06 16.11
CA ARG A 276 -16.06 0.49 16.50
C ARG A 276 -16.20 1.95 16.09
N PHE A 277 -17.31 2.24 15.42
CA PHE A 277 -17.68 3.58 14.96
C PHE A 277 -18.87 4.08 15.79
N ASN A 278 -18.56 4.81 16.87
CA ASN A 278 -19.50 5.28 17.89
C ASN A 278 -19.86 6.76 17.71
N HIS A 279 -19.72 7.28 16.49
CA HIS A 279 -20.07 8.65 16.16
C HIS A 279 -20.61 8.76 14.73
N PRO A 280 -21.66 9.57 14.48
CA PRO A 280 -22.30 9.66 13.17
C PRO A 280 -21.40 10.23 12.07
N LYS A 281 -20.51 11.15 12.44
CA LYS A 281 -19.68 11.93 11.51
C LYS A 281 -18.23 11.45 11.46
N ILE A 282 -18.03 10.16 11.23
CA ILE A 282 -16.70 9.61 10.96
C ILE A 282 -16.57 9.45 9.45
N THR A 283 -15.52 10.01 8.87
CA THR A 283 -15.23 9.87 7.45
C THR A 283 -14.11 8.86 7.26
N MET A 284 -14.31 7.92 6.35
CA MET A 284 -13.30 6.95 5.96
C MET A 284 -12.89 7.19 4.50
N ASN A 285 -11.60 7.23 4.23
CA ASN A 285 -11.08 7.26 2.87
C ASN A 285 -10.73 5.84 2.39
N MET A 286 -10.41 5.73 1.10
CA MET A 286 -10.13 4.46 0.43
C MET A 286 -9.06 3.67 1.20
N TYR A 287 -9.25 2.36 1.36
CA TYR A 287 -8.32 1.47 2.06
C TYR A 287 -7.98 1.83 3.52
N SER A 288 -8.67 2.77 4.16
CA SER A 288 -8.38 3.19 5.54
C SER A 288 -8.31 2.03 6.53
N PHE A 289 -9.08 0.95 6.31
CA PHE A 289 -9.03 -0.31 7.05
C PHE A 289 -8.81 -1.51 6.12
N GLY A 290 -8.04 -1.34 5.04
CA GLY A 290 -7.78 -2.39 4.05
C GLY A 290 -6.73 -3.42 4.48
N LEU A 291 -6.80 -4.62 3.90
CA LEU A 291 -5.91 -5.76 4.15
C LEU A 291 -5.71 -6.15 5.64
N ASN A 292 -6.69 -5.86 6.49
CA ASN A 292 -6.69 -6.33 7.87
C ASN A 292 -7.24 -7.77 7.92
N GLN A 293 -6.34 -8.75 7.80
CA GLN A 293 -6.69 -10.17 7.66
C GLN A 293 -7.36 -10.76 8.91
N GLN A 294 -7.14 -10.17 10.09
CA GLN A 294 -7.78 -10.59 11.34
C GLN A 294 -8.99 -9.74 11.73
N LEU A 295 -9.37 -8.74 10.92
CA LEU A 295 -10.50 -7.86 11.23
C LEU A 295 -11.81 -8.64 11.12
N ASN A 296 -12.28 -9.10 12.28
CA ASN A 296 -13.42 -10.00 12.41
C ASN A 296 -14.67 -9.30 12.93
N ASN A 297 -14.55 -8.15 13.59
CA ASN A 297 -15.69 -7.45 14.16
C ASN A 297 -15.66 -5.96 13.78
N VAL A 298 -16.66 -5.51 13.03
CA VAL A 298 -16.84 -4.09 12.72
C VAL A 298 -18.21 -3.62 13.20
N GLU A 299 -18.21 -2.69 14.16
CA GLU A 299 -19.41 -2.19 14.79
C GLU A 299 -19.73 -0.77 14.28
N PHE A 300 -20.70 -0.65 13.38
CA PHE A 300 -21.20 0.63 12.88
C PHE A 300 -22.35 1.12 13.76
N ASN A 301 -22.02 1.54 14.99
CA ASN A 301 -23.01 1.89 16.01
C ASN A 301 -23.81 3.14 15.60
N ASP A 302 -23.15 4.28 15.45
CA ASP A 302 -23.83 5.55 15.14
C ASP A 302 -23.56 6.08 13.73
N LEU A 303 -22.72 5.39 12.94
CA LEU A 303 -22.20 5.87 11.67
C LEU A 303 -23.28 6.14 10.61
N GLU A 304 -23.27 7.34 10.01
CA GLU A 304 -24.26 7.75 9.00
C GLU A 304 -23.89 7.29 7.58
N LEU A 305 -22.61 7.15 7.26
CA LEU A 305 -22.12 6.80 5.93
C LEU A 305 -21.07 5.69 6.00
N ILE A 306 -21.39 4.53 5.44
CA ILE A 306 -20.46 3.42 5.25
C ILE A 306 -19.91 3.49 3.83
N LYS A 307 -18.57 3.51 3.72
CA LYS A 307 -17.81 3.46 2.47
C LYS A 307 -17.11 2.11 2.36
N PRO A 308 -17.66 1.13 1.62
CA PRO A 308 -17.12 -0.23 1.55
C PRO A 308 -15.65 -0.29 1.09
N GLU A 309 -15.22 0.67 0.26
CA GLU A 309 -13.85 0.82 -0.22
C GLU A 309 -12.82 1.06 0.89
N ALA A 310 -13.25 1.44 2.09
CA ALA A 310 -12.38 1.51 3.27
C ALA A 310 -11.85 0.14 3.70
N PHE A 311 -12.59 -0.95 3.42
CA PHE A 311 -12.34 -2.30 3.95
C PHE A 311 -11.86 -3.29 2.89
N ILE A 312 -11.34 -2.82 1.76
CA ILE A 312 -10.89 -3.71 0.66
C ILE A 312 -9.85 -4.69 1.19
N GLY A 313 -10.07 -5.98 0.96
CA GLY A 313 -9.11 -7.04 1.31
C GLY A 313 -9.05 -7.45 2.79
N SER A 314 -9.86 -6.86 3.67
CA SER A 314 -10.02 -7.31 5.06
C SER A 314 -10.95 -8.53 5.17
N SER A 315 -10.89 -9.33 6.24
CA SER A 315 -11.73 -10.55 6.30
C SER A 315 -13.22 -10.25 6.51
N LEU A 316 -13.51 -9.31 7.42
CA LEU A 316 -14.84 -8.90 7.89
C LEU A 316 -15.74 -10.06 8.32
N SER A 317 -15.28 -10.95 9.18
CA SER A 317 -16.05 -12.14 9.60
C SER A 317 -17.37 -11.83 10.34
N GLY A 318 -17.54 -10.61 10.83
CA GLY A 318 -18.67 -10.16 11.64
C GLY A 318 -18.83 -8.65 11.59
N MET A 319 -20.07 -8.21 11.44
CA MET A 319 -20.45 -6.80 11.39
C MET A 319 -21.74 -6.57 12.18
N SER A 320 -21.88 -5.39 12.76
CA SER A 320 -23.13 -4.97 13.40
C SER A 320 -23.48 -3.54 13.05
N ILE A 321 -24.79 -3.28 13.02
CA ILE A 321 -25.37 -1.94 12.85
C ILE A 321 -26.41 -1.73 13.93
N SER A 322 -26.49 -0.52 14.47
CA SER A 322 -27.56 -0.16 15.40
C SER A 322 -28.94 -0.36 14.78
N ARG A 323 -29.88 -0.93 15.55
CA ARG A 323 -31.27 -1.14 15.11
C ARG A 323 -32.02 0.16 14.81
N THR A 324 -31.50 1.29 15.31
CA THR A 324 -32.04 2.62 15.08
C THR A 324 -31.30 3.40 14.01
N ASN A 325 -30.33 2.78 13.32
CA ASN A 325 -29.62 3.44 12.22
C ASN A 325 -30.63 3.83 11.12
N PRO A 326 -30.61 5.09 10.63
CA PRO A 326 -31.59 5.54 9.65
C PRO A 326 -31.29 5.05 8.22
N ASN A 327 -30.03 4.72 7.92
CA ASN A 327 -29.52 4.51 6.56
C ASN A 327 -29.21 3.05 6.24
N TYR A 328 -28.96 2.21 7.25
CA TYR A 328 -28.51 0.84 7.08
C TYR A 328 -29.16 -0.13 8.06
N LYS A 329 -29.28 -1.39 7.63
CA LYS A 329 -29.78 -2.51 8.42
C LYS A 329 -28.94 -3.76 8.17
N MET A 330 -28.98 -4.72 9.10
CA MET A 330 -28.37 -6.03 8.89
C MET A 330 -29.34 -6.96 8.15
N ILE A 331 -28.83 -7.65 7.13
CA ILE A 331 -29.49 -8.79 6.48
C ILE A 331 -28.44 -9.89 6.35
N ASP A 332 -28.70 -11.06 6.91
CA ASP A 332 -27.83 -12.24 6.81
C ASP A 332 -26.34 -11.93 7.09
N ASN A 333 -26.08 -11.26 8.21
CA ASN A 333 -24.74 -10.83 8.65
C ASN A 333 -24.02 -9.82 7.72
N ALA A 334 -24.69 -9.29 6.70
CA ALA A 334 -24.18 -8.22 5.87
C ALA A 334 -24.92 -6.90 6.07
N VAL A 335 -24.23 -5.82 5.70
CA VAL A 335 -24.77 -4.47 5.73
C VAL A 335 -25.60 -4.24 4.48
N SER A 336 -26.88 -3.92 4.66
CA SER A 336 -27.79 -3.52 3.59
C SER A 336 -28.23 -2.08 3.80
N LYS A 337 -28.52 -1.38 2.70
CA LYS A 337 -29.22 -0.10 2.75
C LYS A 337 -30.62 -0.27 3.38
N GLN A 338 -31.02 0.71 4.17
CA GLN A 338 -32.35 0.85 4.74
C GLN A 338 -33.21 1.70 3.80
N ASP A 339 -33.67 1.08 2.71
CA ASP A 339 -34.75 1.63 1.87
C ASP A 339 -35.86 0.58 1.69
N ASN A 340 -37.03 1.05 1.26
CA ASN A 340 -38.29 0.31 1.43
C ASN A 340 -38.49 -0.86 0.46
N ASP A 341 -37.67 -1.07 -0.57
CA ASP A 341 -38.08 -2.00 -1.64
C ASP A 341 -37.00 -2.95 -2.19
N LEU A 342 -35.69 -2.74 -2.01
CA LEU A 342 -34.69 -3.55 -2.72
C LEU A 342 -33.42 -3.74 -1.90
N ASN A 343 -33.43 -4.69 -0.95
CA ASN A 343 -32.28 -5.12 -0.13
C ASN A 343 -30.94 -4.99 -0.88
N TYR A 344 -30.28 -3.85 -0.71
CA TYR A 344 -29.11 -3.44 -1.47
C TYR A 344 -27.89 -3.70 -0.62
N LEU A 345 -27.07 -4.66 -1.03
CA LEU A 345 -25.88 -5.08 -0.29
C LEU A 345 -24.80 -4.00 -0.37
N ILE A 346 -24.41 -3.44 0.77
CA ILE A 346 -23.39 -2.38 0.89
C ILE A 346 -22.03 -2.99 1.21
N LEU A 347 -21.96 -3.90 2.19
CA LEU A 347 -20.72 -4.50 2.64
C LEU A 347 -20.98 -5.92 3.11
N ALA A 348 -20.19 -6.86 2.60
CA ALA A 348 -20.36 -8.28 2.87
C ALA A 348 -19.16 -8.90 3.58
N PRO A 349 -19.41 -9.87 4.49
CA PRO A 349 -18.36 -10.71 5.04
C PRO A 349 -17.94 -11.76 4.00
N SER A 350 -16.71 -12.29 4.10
CA SER A 350 -16.21 -13.32 3.17
C SER A 350 -17.02 -14.62 3.17
N ASN A 351 -17.75 -14.89 4.25
CA ASN A 351 -18.57 -16.11 4.42
C ASN A 351 -20.03 -15.97 3.97
N LEU A 352 -20.47 -14.79 3.51
CA LEU A 352 -21.81 -14.64 2.93
C LEU A 352 -21.78 -15.10 1.47
N THR A 353 -22.25 -16.32 1.22
CA THR A 353 -22.26 -16.94 -0.13
C THR A 353 -23.67 -17.12 -0.70
N GLU A 354 -24.71 -17.02 0.13
CA GLU A 354 -26.12 -17.14 -0.25
C GLU A 354 -26.76 -15.76 -0.39
N LEU A 355 -27.06 -15.35 -1.62
CA LEU A 355 -27.50 -13.98 -1.92
C LEU A 355 -28.99 -13.85 -2.26
N THR A 356 -29.81 -14.84 -1.89
CA THR A 356 -31.24 -14.91 -2.23
C THR A 356 -32.09 -13.79 -1.63
N LEU A 357 -31.59 -13.12 -0.58
CA LEU A 357 -32.28 -12.01 0.10
C LEU A 357 -32.00 -10.64 -0.53
N PHE A 358 -31.02 -10.52 -1.42
CA PHE A 358 -30.57 -9.24 -1.97
C PHE A 358 -31.09 -9.01 -3.40
N HIS A 359 -31.12 -7.77 -3.85
CA HIS A 359 -31.46 -7.43 -5.24
C HIS A 359 -30.32 -6.70 -5.96
N HIS A 360 -29.34 -6.18 -5.22
CA HIS A 360 -28.20 -5.46 -5.77
C HIS A 360 -26.96 -5.78 -4.95
N ILE A 361 -25.82 -5.94 -5.62
CA ILE A 361 -24.51 -6.02 -4.99
C ILE A 361 -23.82 -4.69 -5.24
N GLY A 362 -23.66 -3.90 -4.18
CA GLY A 362 -23.09 -2.55 -4.25
C GLY A 362 -21.61 -2.53 -4.60
N SER A 363 -21.14 -1.35 -5.00
CA SER A 363 -19.72 -1.13 -5.31
C SER A 363 -18.84 -1.46 -4.12
N TYR A 364 -17.74 -2.17 -4.39
CA TYR A 364 -16.77 -2.65 -3.40
C TYR A 364 -17.33 -3.57 -2.29
N ALA A 365 -18.57 -4.05 -2.38
CA ALA A 365 -19.20 -4.83 -1.32
C ALA A 365 -18.41 -6.09 -0.91
N TYR A 366 -17.72 -6.71 -1.87
CA TYR A 366 -16.84 -7.87 -1.69
C TYR A 366 -15.39 -7.59 -2.10
N ALA A 367 -15.00 -6.34 -2.34
CA ALA A 367 -13.69 -6.04 -2.91
C ALA A 367 -12.54 -6.60 -2.04
N GLY A 368 -11.63 -7.35 -2.68
CA GLY A 368 -10.49 -8.00 -2.05
C GLY A 368 -10.83 -9.22 -1.19
N ARG A 369 -12.08 -9.69 -1.15
CA ARG A 369 -12.45 -10.85 -0.32
C ARG A 369 -11.94 -12.15 -0.92
N THR A 370 -11.67 -13.14 -0.07
CA THR A 370 -11.37 -14.52 -0.49
C THR A 370 -12.59 -15.39 -0.21
N ILE A 371 -13.14 -15.99 -1.26
CA ILE A 371 -14.40 -16.74 -1.22
C ILE A 371 -14.18 -18.08 -1.92
N ASP A 372 -14.51 -19.19 -1.25
CA ASP A 372 -14.34 -20.52 -1.85
C ASP A 372 -15.42 -20.79 -2.92
N THR A 373 -16.69 -20.61 -2.58
CA THR A 373 -17.81 -20.82 -3.51
C THR A 373 -18.80 -19.67 -3.41
N LEU A 374 -19.16 -19.08 -4.55
CA LEU A 374 -20.15 -18.02 -4.65
C LEU A 374 -21.13 -18.29 -5.78
N HIS A 375 -22.41 -18.33 -5.43
CA HIS A 375 -23.50 -18.31 -6.41
C HIS A 375 -24.20 -16.95 -6.31
N ILE A 376 -24.18 -16.20 -7.41
CA ILE A 376 -24.93 -14.95 -7.53
C ILE A 376 -26.26 -15.26 -8.23
N PRO A 377 -27.40 -15.26 -7.52
CA PRO A 377 -28.67 -15.78 -8.04
C PRO A 377 -29.45 -14.76 -8.88
N THR A 378 -30.50 -15.24 -9.54
CA THR A 378 -31.33 -14.48 -10.50
C THR A 378 -32.11 -13.30 -9.91
N ASN A 379 -32.33 -13.27 -8.59
CA ASN A 379 -32.95 -12.13 -7.91
C ASN A 379 -32.05 -10.87 -7.93
N ILE A 380 -30.73 -11.03 -8.10
CA ILE A 380 -29.80 -9.92 -8.23
C ILE A 380 -30.00 -9.22 -9.57
N GLN A 381 -30.47 -7.97 -9.52
CA GLN A 381 -30.70 -7.11 -10.68
C GLN A 381 -29.39 -6.51 -11.20
N THR A 382 -28.50 -6.09 -10.31
CA THR A 382 -27.21 -5.50 -10.68
C THR A 382 -26.09 -5.96 -9.77
N ILE A 383 -24.93 -6.21 -10.38
CA ILE A 383 -23.63 -6.23 -9.72
C ILE A 383 -22.95 -4.92 -10.09
N GLU A 384 -22.75 -4.04 -9.13
CA GLU A 384 -22.24 -2.68 -9.36
C GLU A 384 -20.72 -2.64 -9.60
N PRO A 385 -20.17 -1.52 -10.12
CA PRO A 385 -18.75 -1.39 -10.40
C PRO A 385 -17.88 -1.71 -9.19
N TYR A 386 -16.80 -2.46 -9.42
CA TYR A 386 -15.84 -2.90 -8.41
C TYR A 386 -16.41 -3.73 -7.26
N ALA A 387 -17.65 -4.22 -7.34
CA ALA A 387 -18.27 -5.06 -6.31
C ALA A 387 -17.35 -6.21 -5.84
N PHE A 388 -16.64 -6.84 -6.77
CA PHE A 388 -15.72 -7.96 -6.55
C PHE A 388 -14.29 -7.63 -6.99
N SER A 389 -13.90 -6.35 -7.09
CA SER A 389 -12.55 -6.01 -7.54
C SER A 389 -11.48 -6.65 -6.65
N THR A 390 -10.41 -7.17 -7.25
CA THR A 390 -9.29 -7.84 -6.57
C THR A 390 -9.68 -9.00 -5.64
N SER A 391 -10.90 -9.53 -5.77
CA SER A 391 -11.36 -10.66 -4.96
C SER A 391 -10.79 -11.96 -5.49
N ILE A 392 -10.63 -12.96 -4.62
CA ILE A 392 -10.23 -14.31 -4.98
C ILE A 392 -11.46 -15.20 -4.82
N ILE A 393 -11.98 -15.78 -5.91
CA ILE A 393 -13.20 -16.59 -5.89
C ILE A 393 -12.95 -17.92 -6.57
N SER A 394 -12.88 -19.02 -5.81
CA SER A 394 -12.48 -20.32 -6.35
C SER A 394 -13.57 -21.00 -7.19
N ASN A 395 -14.85 -20.81 -6.89
CA ASN A 395 -15.98 -21.34 -7.66
C ASN A 395 -17.04 -20.25 -7.83
N LEU A 396 -17.31 -19.83 -9.05
CA LEU A 396 -18.20 -18.70 -9.34
C LEU A 396 -19.26 -19.05 -10.39
N ILE A 397 -20.52 -18.89 -10.00
CA ILE A 397 -21.68 -18.93 -10.90
C ILE A 397 -22.43 -17.60 -10.79
N ILE A 398 -22.74 -16.99 -11.93
CA ILE A 398 -23.38 -15.68 -12.00
C ILE A 398 -24.66 -15.73 -12.81
N ASP A 399 -25.80 -15.62 -12.14
CA ASP A 399 -27.13 -15.52 -12.75
C ASP A 399 -27.78 -14.14 -12.57
N ALA A 400 -27.02 -13.16 -12.07
CA ALA A 400 -27.49 -11.78 -11.94
C ALA A 400 -27.97 -11.22 -13.29
N LYS A 401 -28.95 -10.32 -13.29
CA LYS A 401 -29.49 -9.77 -14.54
C LYS A 401 -28.47 -8.92 -15.32
N ILE A 402 -27.70 -8.08 -14.63
CA ILE A 402 -26.72 -7.16 -15.25
C ILE A 402 -25.42 -7.18 -14.44
N ILE A 403 -24.30 -7.35 -15.14
CA ILE A 403 -22.96 -7.14 -14.59
C ILE A 403 -22.49 -5.75 -15.07
N LYS A 404 -22.27 -4.84 -14.13
CA LYS A 404 -21.84 -3.47 -14.43
C LYS A 404 -20.34 -3.38 -14.70
N SER A 405 -19.97 -2.28 -15.34
CA SER A 405 -18.59 -1.99 -15.71
C SER A 405 -17.62 -2.15 -14.54
N ASN A 406 -16.50 -2.86 -14.74
CA ASN A 406 -15.46 -3.13 -13.73
C ASN A 406 -15.91 -3.97 -12.51
N ALA A 407 -17.06 -4.65 -12.53
CA ALA A 407 -17.56 -5.42 -11.39
C ALA A 407 -16.53 -6.41 -10.79
N PHE A 408 -15.78 -7.11 -11.63
CA PHE A 408 -14.76 -8.11 -11.25
C PHE A 408 -13.33 -7.66 -11.61
N TYR A 409 -13.07 -6.35 -11.67
CA TYR A 409 -11.75 -5.83 -12.07
C TYR A 409 -10.60 -6.41 -11.23
N TYR A 410 -9.58 -6.99 -11.89
CA TYR A 410 -8.45 -7.70 -11.22
C TYR A 410 -8.85 -8.85 -10.28
N ALA A 411 -10.05 -9.40 -10.39
CA ALA A 411 -10.42 -10.59 -9.60
C ALA A 411 -9.63 -11.83 -10.07
N ASP A 412 -9.28 -12.69 -9.12
CA ASP A 412 -8.70 -14.01 -9.36
C ASP A 412 -9.80 -15.07 -9.22
N LEU A 413 -10.12 -15.74 -10.33
CA LEU A 413 -11.31 -16.57 -10.45
C LEU A 413 -10.95 -18.04 -10.65
N GLY A 414 -11.86 -18.94 -10.28
CA GLY A 414 -11.72 -20.37 -10.51
C GLY A 414 -11.52 -20.75 -11.98
N GLU A 415 -10.95 -21.93 -12.22
CA GLU A 415 -10.61 -22.42 -13.57
C GLU A 415 -11.77 -22.30 -14.58
N THR A 416 -13.00 -22.50 -14.12
CA THR A 416 -14.23 -22.33 -14.93
C THR A 416 -15.16 -21.31 -14.27
N ILE A 417 -15.68 -20.38 -15.08
CA ILE A 417 -16.74 -19.46 -14.66
C ILE A 417 -17.98 -19.65 -15.54
N GLU A 418 -19.16 -19.62 -14.91
CA GLU A 418 -20.46 -19.76 -15.59
C GLU A 418 -21.30 -18.50 -15.40
N ILE A 419 -21.79 -17.92 -16.50
CA ILE A 419 -22.52 -16.65 -16.51
C ILE A 419 -23.81 -16.77 -17.31
N SER A 420 -24.95 -16.46 -16.70
CA SER A 420 -26.28 -16.39 -17.32
C SER A 420 -26.80 -14.95 -17.43
N SER A 421 -25.97 -13.95 -17.11
CA SER A 421 -26.36 -12.54 -17.06
C SER A 421 -26.75 -11.96 -18.40
N LYS A 422 -27.92 -11.33 -18.47
CA LYS A 422 -28.47 -10.78 -19.72
C LYS A 422 -27.53 -9.77 -20.39
N LEU A 423 -26.92 -8.88 -19.60
CA LEU A 423 -25.98 -7.86 -20.06
C LEU A 423 -24.68 -7.94 -19.26
N ILE A 424 -23.56 -7.97 -19.97
CA ILE A 424 -22.20 -7.87 -19.43
C ILE A 424 -21.59 -6.57 -19.97
N GLU A 425 -21.47 -5.56 -19.11
CA GLU A 425 -20.97 -4.24 -19.49
C GLU A 425 -19.44 -4.23 -19.70
N LYS A 426 -18.95 -3.14 -20.30
CA LYS A 426 -17.52 -2.95 -20.60
C LYS A 426 -16.62 -3.14 -19.37
N LEU A 427 -15.45 -3.74 -19.58
CA LEU A 427 -14.43 -3.94 -18.53
C LEU A 427 -14.88 -4.76 -17.31
N SER A 428 -16.06 -5.40 -17.33
CA SER A 428 -16.60 -6.14 -16.17
C SER A 428 -15.63 -7.19 -15.62
N PHE A 429 -14.89 -7.87 -16.50
CA PHE A 429 -13.86 -8.88 -16.22
C PHE A 429 -12.52 -8.44 -16.84
N SER A 430 -12.15 -7.16 -16.65
CA SER A 430 -10.88 -6.63 -17.12
C SER A 430 -9.74 -7.05 -16.19
N ASN A 431 -8.64 -7.55 -16.76
CA ASN A 431 -7.44 -8.02 -16.07
C ASN A 431 -7.72 -9.09 -15.00
N THR A 432 -8.74 -9.94 -15.22
CA THR A 432 -9.03 -11.07 -14.33
C THR A 432 -8.07 -12.24 -14.59
N SER A 433 -7.75 -13.01 -13.54
CA SER A 433 -6.85 -14.17 -13.60
C SER A 433 -7.55 -15.48 -13.22
N GLY A 434 -6.87 -16.61 -13.38
CA GLY A 434 -7.25 -17.92 -12.86
C GLY A 434 -8.21 -18.74 -13.74
N PHE A 435 -9.16 -18.10 -14.44
CA PHE A 435 -10.12 -18.83 -15.28
C PHE A 435 -9.58 -19.11 -16.69
N ARG A 436 -9.65 -20.37 -17.09
CA ARG A 436 -9.27 -20.88 -18.42
C ARG A 436 -10.49 -21.17 -19.29
N ILE A 437 -11.65 -21.36 -18.66
CA ILE A 437 -12.90 -21.72 -19.33
C ILE A 437 -13.99 -20.72 -18.94
N LEU A 438 -14.55 -20.02 -19.92
CA LEU A 438 -15.74 -19.19 -19.76
C LEU A 438 -16.95 -19.88 -20.39
N LYS A 439 -17.98 -20.15 -19.59
CA LYS A 439 -19.27 -20.64 -20.09
C LYS A 439 -20.32 -19.53 -19.97
N LEU A 440 -20.81 -19.07 -21.11
CA LEU A 440 -21.96 -18.19 -21.18
C LEU A 440 -23.21 -19.04 -21.43
N ASN A 441 -24.15 -18.99 -20.48
CA ASN A 441 -25.35 -19.80 -20.45
C ASN A 441 -26.52 -19.11 -21.14
N GLU A 442 -27.60 -19.86 -21.40
CA GLU A 442 -28.83 -19.30 -21.96
C GLU A 442 -29.38 -18.18 -21.06
N GLY A 443 -29.68 -17.04 -21.67
CA GLY A 443 -30.09 -15.81 -20.99
C GLY A 443 -29.15 -14.64 -21.28
N VAL A 444 -27.87 -14.90 -21.59
CA VAL A 444 -26.93 -13.86 -22.01
C VAL A 444 -27.34 -13.33 -23.39
N GLU A 445 -27.60 -12.02 -23.50
CA GLU A 445 -28.05 -11.39 -24.74
C GLU A 445 -27.01 -10.42 -25.32
N HIS A 446 -26.22 -9.74 -24.49
CA HIS A 446 -25.32 -8.67 -24.93
C HIS A 446 -24.03 -8.63 -24.10
N ILE A 447 -22.90 -8.65 -24.80
CA ILE A 447 -21.56 -8.43 -24.24
C ILE A 447 -21.01 -7.13 -24.85
N GLU A 448 -20.72 -6.14 -24.00
CA GLU A 448 -20.15 -4.87 -24.42
C GLU A 448 -18.64 -4.96 -24.70
N ARG A 449 -18.10 -3.90 -25.33
CA ARG A 449 -16.68 -3.79 -25.68
C ARG A 449 -15.80 -3.99 -24.45
N GLU A 450 -14.67 -4.68 -24.62
CA GLU A 450 -13.66 -4.88 -23.58
C GLU A 450 -14.17 -5.56 -22.29
N ALA A 451 -15.35 -6.20 -22.31
CA ALA A 451 -15.93 -6.87 -21.15
C ALA A 451 -14.97 -7.89 -20.50
N PHE A 452 -14.15 -8.57 -21.31
CA PHE A 452 -13.18 -9.59 -20.90
C PHE A 452 -11.75 -9.23 -21.36
N VAL A 453 -11.33 -7.97 -21.24
CA VAL A 453 -10.01 -7.52 -21.72
C VAL A 453 -8.85 -7.97 -20.82
N VAL A 454 -7.71 -8.34 -21.43
CA VAL A 454 -6.47 -8.79 -20.75
C VAL A 454 -6.66 -10.04 -19.87
N ASN A 455 -7.50 -10.99 -20.29
CA ASN A 455 -7.62 -12.28 -19.60
C ASN A 455 -6.61 -13.27 -20.17
N LEU A 456 -5.41 -13.24 -19.61
CA LEU A 456 -4.24 -13.91 -20.16
C LEU A 456 -4.32 -15.44 -20.07
N GLU A 457 -5.13 -15.99 -19.19
CA GLU A 457 -5.28 -17.45 -18.97
C GLU A 457 -6.49 -18.06 -19.67
N LEU A 458 -7.41 -17.23 -20.18
CA LEU A 458 -8.62 -17.69 -20.85
C LEU A 458 -8.25 -18.48 -22.12
N GLU A 459 -8.64 -19.75 -22.17
CA GLU A 459 -8.35 -20.67 -23.29
C GLU A 459 -9.58 -20.98 -24.13
N LYS A 460 -10.75 -21.09 -23.48
CA LYS A 460 -11.99 -21.57 -24.10
C LYS A 460 -13.19 -20.72 -23.72
N VAL A 461 -14.03 -20.41 -24.70
CA VAL A 461 -15.31 -19.71 -24.49
C VAL A 461 -16.45 -20.52 -25.09
N TYR A 462 -17.51 -20.73 -24.32
CA TYR A 462 -18.77 -21.32 -24.78
C TYR A 462 -19.84 -20.23 -24.84
N LEU A 463 -20.50 -20.09 -25.99
CA LEU A 463 -21.49 -19.05 -26.26
C LEU A 463 -22.90 -19.66 -26.40
N PRO A 464 -23.96 -19.02 -25.86
CA PRO A 464 -25.33 -19.53 -25.87
C PRO A 464 -26.11 -19.11 -27.11
N ASN A 465 -27.29 -19.71 -27.30
CA ASN A 465 -28.25 -19.36 -28.35
C ASN A 465 -28.88 -17.99 -28.16
N SER A 466 -29.06 -17.56 -26.91
CA SER A 466 -29.66 -16.28 -26.57
C SER A 466 -28.83 -15.06 -26.97
N LEU A 467 -27.54 -15.25 -27.31
CA LEU A 467 -26.61 -14.16 -27.56
C LEU A 467 -26.95 -13.42 -28.85
N LYS A 468 -27.24 -12.11 -28.73
CA LYS A 468 -27.63 -11.25 -29.85
C LYS A 468 -26.52 -10.32 -30.31
N ILE A 469 -25.74 -9.81 -29.36
CA ILE A 469 -24.71 -8.80 -29.60
C ILE A 469 -23.44 -9.16 -28.83
N ILE A 470 -22.32 -9.17 -29.53
CA ILE A 470 -20.98 -9.07 -28.95
C ILE A 470 -20.34 -7.86 -29.61
N GLU A 471 -20.00 -6.85 -28.83
CA GLU A 471 -19.32 -5.67 -29.36
C GLU A 471 -17.84 -5.98 -29.70
N MET A 472 -17.27 -5.17 -30.59
CA MET A 472 -15.87 -5.29 -30.97
C MET A 472 -14.96 -5.20 -29.75
N ALA A 473 -13.89 -6.01 -29.76
CA ALA A 473 -12.88 -6.04 -28.71
C ALA A 473 -13.38 -6.54 -27.33
N ALA A 474 -14.52 -7.23 -27.25
CA ALA A 474 -15.02 -7.84 -26.02
C ALA A 474 -13.97 -8.74 -25.31
N PHE A 475 -13.14 -9.45 -26.08
CA PHE A 475 -12.08 -10.36 -25.61
C PHE A 475 -10.66 -9.86 -25.95
N LEU A 476 -10.47 -8.54 -25.95
CA LEU A 476 -9.19 -7.92 -26.29
C LEU A 476 -8.04 -8.44 -25.41
N GLN A 477 -6.87 -8.72 -26.01
CA GLN A 477 -5.67 -9.22 -25.30
C GLN A 477 -5.86 -10.54 -24.51
N CYS A 478 -6.85 -11.37 -24.86
CA CYS A 478 -6.96 -12.74 -24.34
C CYS A 478 -5.99 -13.70 -25.06
N HIS A 479 -4.67 -13.52 -24.91
CA HIS A 479 -3.66 -14.13 -25.78
C HIS A 479 -3.68 -15.67 -25.87
N ASN A 480 -4.22 -16.35 -24.86
CA ASN A 480 -4.32 -17.81 -24.83
C ASN A 480 -5.67 -18.35 -25.29
N LEU A 481 -6.62 -17.48 -25.67
CA LEU A 481 -7.93 -17.91 -26.15
C LEU A 481 -7.76 -18.58 -27.51
N LYS A 482 -8.01 -19.89 -27.55
CA LYS A 482 -7.82 -20.72 -28.74
C LYS A 482 -9.12 -21.23 -29.28
N ASP A 483 -10.05 -21.62 -28.42
CA ASP A 483 -11.28 -22.29 -28.84
C ASP A 483 -12.52 -21.46 -28.45
N VAL A 484 -13.35 -21.13 -29.43
CA VAL A 484 -14.68 -20.54 -29.21
C VAL A 484 -15.74 -21.49 -29.73
N TYR A 485 -16.61 -21.95 -28.83
CA TYR A 485 -17.71 -22.87 -29.13
C TYR A 485 -19.03 -22.10 -29.20
N TYR A 486 -19.70 -22.19 -30.33
CA TYR A 486 -21.07 -21.72 -30.48
C TYR A 486 -22.04 -22.88 -30.21
N GLY A 487 -22.76 -22.83 -29.09
CA GLY A 487 -23.81 -23.81 -28.74
C GLY A 487 -25.11 -23.60 -29.51
N LEU A 488 -25.03 -23.24 -30.78
CA LEU A 488 -26.17 -22.78 -31.57
C LEU A 488 -26.98 -23.94 -32.16
N LYS A 489 -28.30 -23.95 -31.95
CA LYS A 489 -29.26 -24.86 -32.58
C LYS A 489 -29.85 -24.27 -33.86
N GLU A 490 -30.31 -25.16 -34.74
CA GLU A 490 -31.07 -24.83 -35.94
C GLU A 490 -32.25 -23.88 -35.59
N GLY A 491 -32.38 -22.76 -36.33
CA GLY A 491 -33.42 -21.74 -36.09
C GLY A 491 -32.97 -20.46 -35.35
N THR A 492 -31.72 -20.36 -34.89
CA THR A 492 -31.20 -19.11 -34.26
C THR A 492 -31.31 -17.89 -35.20
N PRO A 493 -31.97 -16.77 -34.82
CA PRO A 493 -32.23 -15.64 -35.72
C PRO A 493 -31.05 -14.67 -35.88
N ALA A 494 -29.94 -14.86 -35.16
CA ALA A 494 -28.79 -13.96 -35.16
C ALA A 494 -27.70 -14.39 -36.13
N ASP A 495 -27.15 -13.41 -36.85
CA ASP A 495 -25.90 -13.52 -37.59
C ASP A 495 -24.73 -13.66 -36.60
N ILE A 496 -23.81 -14.59 -36.84
CA ILE A 496 -22.61 -14.79 -36.01
C ILE A 496 -21.50 -13.87 -36.52
N TYR A 497 -21.17 -12.80 -35.78
CA TYR A 497 -20.12 -11.86 -36.15
C TYR A 497 -18.79 -12.23 -35.50
N ILE A 498 -17.88 -12.80 -36.28
CA ILE A 498 -16.58 -13.25 -35.77
C ILE A 498 -15.66 -12.05 -35.41
N GLY A 499 -15.85 -10.89 -36.04
CA GLY A 499 -15.06 -9.68 -35.79
C GLY A 499 -15.12 -9.15 -34.34
N SER A 500 -16.01 -9.70 -33.51
CA SER A 500 -16.09 -9.33 -32.09
C SER A 500 -15.02 -10.00 -31.20
N PHE A 501 -14.36 -11.07 -31.68
CA PHE A 501 -13.27 -11.77 -30.99
C PHE A 501 -11.92 -11.24 -31.48
N LEU A 502 -11.41 -10.19 -30.84
CA LEU A 502 -10.12 -9.60 -31.19
C LEU A 502 -9.00 -10.14 -30.29
N ILE A 503 -8.45 -11.30 -30.62
CA ILE A 503 -7.35 -11.90 -29.88
C ILE A 503 -6.04 -11.47 -30.54
N MET A 504 -5.38 -10.44 -29.98
CA MET A 504 -4.26 -9.74 -30.62
C MET A 504 -2.88 -10.26 -30.21
N LYS A 505 -1.96 -10.41 -31.18
CA LYS A 505 -0.51 -10.66 -30.96
C LYS A 505 0.39 -9.42 -31.15
N SER A 506 -0.11 -8.29 -31.67
CA SER A 506 0.76 -7.23 -32.20
C SER A 506 0.33 -5.83 -31.75
N ASN A 507 1.16 -5.17 -30.92
CA ASN A 507 1.07 -3.76 -30.55
C ASN A 507 1.62 -2.84 -31.66
N GLN A 508 1.17 -2.99 -32.91
CA GLN A 508 1.50 -2.04 -33.97
C GLN A 508 0.41 -0.96 -33.97
N LEU A 509 0.74 0.19 -33.39
CA LEU A 509 -0.07 1.39 -33.44
C LEU A 509 0.42 2.22 -34.63
N GLU A 510 -0.41 2.37 -35.66
CA GLU A 510 -0.08 3.21 -36.82
C GLU A 510 -1.27 4.13 -37.10
N ASN A 511 -1.01 5.44 -37.15
CA ASN A 511 -2.04 6.48 -37.38
C ASN A 511 -3.24 6.44 -36.42
N ASN A 512 -3.01 6.21 -35.12
CA ASN A 512 -4.07 6.00 -34.10
C ASN A 512 -4.98 4.80 -34.35
N ARG A 513 -4.57 3.88 -35.24
CA ARG A 513 -5.28 2.63 -35.51
C ARG A 513 -4.48 1.45 -35.01
N ILE A 514 -5.20 0.49 -34.47
CA ILE A 514 -4.70 -0.76 -33.93
C ILE A 514 -4.89 -1.85 -34.98
N TYR A 515 -3.79 -2.40 -35.47
CA TYR A 515 -3.82 -3.51 -36.44
C TYR A 515 -4.02 -4.84 -35.72
N ALA A 516 -5.08 -5.55 -36.07
CA ALA A 516 -5.47 -6.82 -35.46
C ALA A 516 -5.16 -8.02 -36.38
N LYS A 517 -4.67 -9.11 -35.78
CA LYS A 517 -4.46 -10.41 -36.44
C LYS A 517 -4.91 -11.52 -35.50
N ILE A 518 -5.63 -12.51 -36.05
CA ILE A 518 -6.02 -13.73 -35.34
C ILE A 518 -4.80 -14.65 -35.19
N TYR A 519 -4.70 -15.34 -34.06
CA TYR A 519 -3.66 -16.35 -33.83
C TYR A 519 -3.85 -17.56 -34.75
N GLU A 520 -2.75 -18.11 -35.27
CA GLU A 520 -2.79 -19.22 -36.24
C GLU A 520 -3.48 -20.49 -35.69
N ASP A 521 -3.46 -20.68 -34.38
CA ASP A 521 -4.09 -21.79 -33.67
C ASP A 521 -5.49 -21.46 -33.13
N PHE A 522 -6.03 -20.26 -33.38
CA PHE A 522 -7.40 -19.92 -33.00
C PHE A 522 -8.43 -20.66 -33.86
N ARG A 523 -9.47 -21.19 -33.22
CA ARG A 523 -10.53 -22.02 -33.81
C ARG A 523 -11.90 -21.59 -33.32
N ILE A 524 -12.85 -21.58 -34.26
CA ILE A 524 -14.27 -21.38 -33.98
C ILE A 524 -15.01 -22.65 -34.32
N HIS A 525 -15.64 -23.23 -33.32
CA HIS A 525 -16.40 -24.46 -33.42
C HIS A 525 -17.89 -24.12 -33.59
N VAL A 526 -18.45 -24.59 -34.70
CA VAL A 526 -19.84 -24.40 -35.07
C VAL A 526 -20.44 -25.72 -35.53
N GLU A 527 -21.72 -25.90 -35.24
CA GLU A 527 -22.50 -27.00 -35.82
C GLU A 527 -22.64 -26.83 -37.34
N PRO A 528 -22.65 -27.91 -38.14
CA PRO A 528 -22.67 -27.83 -39.61
C PRO A 528 -23.83 -27.01 -40.18
N GLU A 529 -25.00 -27.07 -39.53
CA GLU A 529 -26.25 -26.38 -39.89
C GLU A 529 -26.14 -24.86 -39.76
N MET A 530 -25.15 -24.36 -39.01
CA MET A 530 -24.98 -22.96 -38.68
C MET A 530 -23.95 -22.24 -39.58
N TYR A 531 -23.31 -22.97 -40.49
CA TYR A 531 -22.26 -22.44 -41.36
C TYR A 531 -22.73 -21.22 -42.17
N ASP A 532 -23.97 -21.25 -42.68
CA ASP A 532 -24.54 -20.18 -43.51
C ASP A 532 -24.98 -18.94 -42.70
N LYS A 533 -24.97 -19.02 -41.36
CA LYS A 533 -25.27 -17.89 -40.46
C LYS A 533 -24.01 -17.18 -39.97
N ILE A 534 -22.84 -17.70 -40.31
CA ILE A 534 -21.58 -17.02 -40.01
C ILE A 534 -21.44 -15.81 -40.91
N ARG A 535 -21.42 -14.64 -40.29
CA ARG A 535 -21.04 -13.40 -40.94
C ARG A 535 -19.59 -13.12 -40.61
N ILE A 536 -18.79 -13.13 -41.67
CA ILE A 536 -17.38 -12.72 -41.68
C ILE A 536 -17.27 -11.20 -41.46
N ALA A 537 -18.38 -10.46 -41.54
CA ALA A 537 -18.40 -9.03 -41.29
C ALA A 537 -18.10 -8.70 -39.82
N TRP A 538 -17.44 -7.56 -39.62
CA TRP A 538 -17.42 -6.86 -38.34
C TRP A 538 -18.86 -6.44 -38.03
N SER A 539 -19.30 -6.50 -36.78
CA SER A 539 -20.66 -6.06 -36.40
C SER A 539 -20.98 -4.67 -37.01
N ARG A 540 -22.26 -4.29 -37.09
CA ARG A 540 -22.68 -2.91 -37.41
C ARG A 540 -22.14 -1.94 -36.34
N ILE A 541 -20.89 -1.52 -36.47
CA ILE A 541 -20.21 -0.56 -35.60
C ILE A 541 -20.30 0.81 -36.29
N PRO A 542 -20.66 1.90 -35.57
CA PRO A 542 -20.42 3.24 -36.07
C PRO A 542 -18.94 3.38 -36.41
N GLN A 543 -18.61 3.96 -37.57
CA GLN A 543 -17.24 4.24 -37.99
C GLN A 543 -16.51 5.16 -36.98
N ASP A 544 -16.02 4.60 -35.88
CA ASP A 544 -15.01 5.24 -35.04
C ASP A 544 -13.72 4.40 -35.15
N GLU A 545 -12.70 5.03 -35.74
CA GLU A 545 -11.70 4.46 -36.65
C GLU A 545 -10.57 3.61 -36.05
N PHE A 546 -10.74 3.01 -34.86
CA PHE A 546 -9.59 2.57 -34.07
C PHE A 546 -9.00 1.19 -34.38
N TYR A 547 -9.70 0.28 -35.08
CA TYR A 547 -9.21 -1.08 -35.32
C TYR A 547 -9.28 -1.48 -36.80
N ILE A 548 -8.20 -2.04 -37.35
CA ILE A 548 -8.12 -2.56 -38.72
C ILE A 548 -7.75 -4.05 -38.68
N TYR A 549 -8.48 -4.90 -39.41
CA TYR A 549 -8.16 -6.30 -39.61
C TYR A 549 -8.14 -6.64 -41.11
N GLU A 550 -7.12 -7.37 -41.55
CA GLU A 550 -6.83 -7.61 -42.98
C GLU A 550 -6.81 -9.12 -43.38
N GLY A 551 -7.45 -10.01 -42.62
CA GLY A 551 -7.44 -11.47 -42.87
C GLY A 551 -8.77 -12.08 -43.35
N SER A 552 -8.76 -13.34 -43.77
CA SER A 552 -9.98 -14.14 -43.99
C SER A 552 -10.34 -14.91 -42.73
N LEU A 553 -11.57 -14.74 -42.23
CA LEU A 553 -12.06 -15.44 -41.04
C LEU A 553 -12.46 -16.89 -41.32
N THR A 554 -12.66 -17.26 -42.59
CA THR A 554 -13.04 -18.62 -43.01
C THR A 554 -12.05 -19.69 -42.58
N ASP A 555 -10.76 -19.33 -42.54
CA ASP A 555 -9.67 -20.29 -42.33
C ASP A 555 -9.60 -20.79 -40.88
N HIS A 556 -10.34 -20.13 -39.98
CA HIS A 556 -10.39 -20.43 -38.55
C HIS A 556 -11.67 -21.18 -38.14
N ILE A 557 -12.61 -21.41 -39.07
CA ILE A 557 -13.87 -22.11 -38.79
C ILE A 557 -13.65 -23.61 -38.86
N VAL A 558 -13.93 -24.31 -37.76
CA VAL A 558 -13.92 -25.76 -37.66
C VAL A 558 -15.35 -26.27 -37.69
N LYS A 559 -15.67 -27.09 -38.69
CA LYS A 559 -16.92 -27.84 -38.73
C LYS A 559 -16.81 -29.00 -37.75
N ASN A 560 -17.57 -28.95 -36.66
CA ASN A 560 -17.74 -30.12 -35.82
C ASN A 560 -18.59 -31.12 -36.59
N VAL A 561 -18.01 -32.26 -36.97
CA VAL A 561 -18.78 -33.37 -37.51
C VAL A 561 -19.18 -34.22 -36.30
N SER A 562 -20.48 -34.29 -36.06
CA SER A 562 -21.10 -35.06 -34.96
C SER A 562 -20.55 -36.48 -34.83
#